data_AF-A0A3R6RYW8-F1
#
_entry.id   AF-A0A3R6RYW8-F1
#
_cell.length_a   1.000
_cell.length_b   1.000
_cell.length_c   1.000
_cell.angle_alpha   90.00
_cell.angle_beta   90.00
_cell.angle_gamma   90.00
#
_symmetry.space_group_name_H-M   'P 1'
#
loop_
_entity.id
_entity.type
_entity.pdbx_description
1 polymer ?
#
loop_
_entity_poly.entity_id
_entity_poly.type
_entity_poly.pdbx_seq_one_letter_code
_entity_poly.pdbx_strand_id
1 'polypeptide(L)'
;MKKNKYENIQMIDLEDKVDDIISIYINRLYHTDKTIGVIVNKEIAGYILDNLIRLDETSIKEIDLVDYMNIDEYLVSVDDNGVITVVPIEDFGVLDKTDIFYIDMDGDIEQNIIDYCVNENKEVILFGQEDDCDGNCKNCNCHDETYLRTSEDEDGNTHGFTASRSDGDSYMSYSYYSSDELSHEDIQKMLKAFGF
;
A
#
# COMPACT_ATOMS: atom_id res chain seq x y z
N MET A 1 -25.40 6.04 -8.91
CA MET A 1 -24.15 5.33 -9.22
C MET A 1 -23.78 4.46 -8.04
N LYS A 2 -23.36 3.21 -8.25
CA LYS A 2 -22.65 2.45 -7.21
C LYS A 2 -21.23 2.99 -7.18
N LYS A 3 -20.80 3.55 -6.05
CA LYS A 3 -19.43 4.03 -5.84
C LYS A 3 -18.47 2.85 -5.90
N ASN A 4 -17.29 3.00 -6.53
CA ASN A 4 -16.28 1.94 -6.51
C ASN A 4 -15.75 1.81 -5.07
N LYS A 5 -15.58 0.58 -4.56
CA LYS A 5 -15.13 0.35 -3.18
C LYS A 5 -13.71 0.90 -2.93
N TYR A 6 -12.86 0.94 -3.96
CA TYR A 6 -11.50 1.47 -3.86
C TYR A 6 -11.38 2.98 -4.08
N GLU A 7 -12.47 3.67 -4.39
CA GLU A 7 -12.46 5.09 -4.83
C GLU A 7 -12.04 6.07 -3.73
N ASN A 8 -11.96 5.61 -2.47
CA ASN A 8 -11.54 6.44 -1.34
C ASN A 8 -10.14 6.09 -0.83
N ILE A 9 -9.43 5.16 -1.47
CA ILE A 9 -8.03 4.89 -1.13
C ILE A 9 -7.21 6.13 -1.49
N GLN A 10 -6.32 6.51 -0.58
CA GLN A 10 -5.31 7.53 -0.83
C GLN A 10 -3.97 6.87 -1.05
N MET A 11 -3.15 7.44 -1.91
CA MET A 11 -1.74 7.07 -2.07
C MET A 11 -0.90 8.29 -1.72
N ILE A 12 0.17 8.08 -0.95
CA ILE A 12 1.09 9.14 -0.56
C ILE A 12 2.51 8.76 -0.94
N ASP A 13 3.24 9.73 -1.50
CA ASP A 13 4.65 9.59 -1.81
C ASP A 13 5.49 10.06 -0.62
N LEU A 14 6.55 9.32 -0.31
CA LEU A 14 7.44 9.58 0.81
C LEU A 14 8.87 9.77 0.28
N GLU A 15 9.57 10.81 0.73
CA GLU A 15 10.96 11.11 0.35
C GLU A 15 11.93 10.21 1.12
N ASP A 16 11.71 10.08 2.44
CA ASP A 16 12.32 9.05 3.27
C ASP A 16 11.19 8.18 3.83
N LYS A 17 11.01 6.99 3.26
CA LYS A 17 9.90 6.09 3.60
C LYS A 17 9.74 5.92 5.11
N VAL A 18 10.85 5.72 5.84
CA VAL A 18 10.80 5.34 7.26
C VAL A 18 10.58 6.56 8.14
N ASP A 19 11.33 7.64 7.92
CA ASP A 19 11.20 8.84 8.74
C ASP A 19 9.89 9.61 8.46
N ASP A 20 9.44 9.63 7.20
CA ASP A 20 8.20 10.28 6.81
C ASP A 20 6.98 9.52 7.33
N ILE A 21 6.94 8.18 7.20
CA ILE A 21 5.81 7.41 7.71
C ILE A 21 5.67 7.55 9.22
N ILE A 22 6.77 7.57 9.97
CA ILE A 22 6.74 7.81 11.42
C ILE A 22 6.17 9.19 11.73
N SER A 23 6.66 10.21 11.03
CA SER A 23 6.21 11.59 11.23
C SER A 23 4.72 11.75 10.95
N ILE A 24 4.24 11.17 9.84
CA ILE A 24 2.82 11.17 9.45
C ILE A 24 1.99 10.38 10.46
N TYR A 25 2.42 9.17 10.84
CA TYR A 25 1.71 8.29 11.75
C TYR A 25 1.57 8.93 13.14
N ILE A 26 2.66 9.45 13.72
CA ILE A 26 2.63 10.15 15.01
C ILE A 26 1.81 11.44 14.91
N ASN A 27 1.93 12.21 13.82
CA ASN A 27 1.09 13.38 13.64
C ASN A 27 -0.40 13.00 13.62
N ARG A 28 -0.77 11.91 12.94
CA ARG A 28 -2.14 11.42 12.90
C ARG A 28 -2.66 11.04 14.28
N LEU A 29 -1.85 10.40 15.13
CA LEU A 29 -2.21 10.06 16.53
C LEU A 29 -2.72 11.27 17.30
N TYR A 30 -2.03 12.40 17.24
CA TYR A 30 -2.41 13.61 17.97
C TYR A 30 -3.62 14.36 17.39
N HIS A 31 -4.13 13.95 16.23
CA HIS A 31 -5.19 14.65 15.50
C HIS A 31 -6.39 13.75 15.17
N THR A 32 -6.53 12.61 15.85
CA THR A 32 -7.67 11.71 15.66
C THR A 32 -8.13 11.08 16.97
N ASP A 33 -9.41 10.74 17.03
CA ASP A 33 -10.07 9.96 18.09
C ASP A 33 -10.32 8.51 17.66
N LYS A 34 -9.69 8.07 16.56
CA LYS A 34 -9.82 6.74 15.99
C LYS A 34 -8.59 5.89 16.28
N THR A 35 -8.74 4.57 16.19
CA THR A 35 -7.59 3.66 16.23
C THR A 35 -6.86 3.73 14.88
N ILE A 36 -5.56 3.98 14.91
CA ILE A 36 -4.74 4.01 13.70
C ILE A 36 -3.77 2.84 13.68
N GLY A 37 -3.50 2.33 12.49
CA GLY A 37 -2.60 1.21 12.26
C GLY A 37 -1.71 1.46 11.06
N VAL A 38 -0.49 0.94 11.14
CA VAL A 38 0.45 0.87 10.03
C VAL A 38 0.83 -0.59 9.82
N ILE A 39 0.73 -1.05 8.57
CA ILE A 39 1.08 -2.39 8.13
C ILE A 39 2.39 -2.30 7.36
N VAL A 40 3.43 -2.91 7.91
CA VAL A 40 4.82 -2.82 7.45
C VAL A 40 5.54 -4.14 7.72
N ASN A 41 6.71 -4.29 7.14
CA ASN A 41 7.58 -5.39 7.51
C ASN A 41 8.06 -5.30 8.97
N LYS A 42 8.60 -6.41 9.48
CA LYS A 42 9.10 -6.53 10.86
C LYS A 42 10.12 -5.46 11.26
N GLU A 43 11.04 -5.12 10.37
CA GLU A 43 12.12 -4.16 10.66
C GLU A 43 11.55 -2.76 10.88
N ILE A 44 10.70 -2.31 9.95
CA ILE A 44 10.03 -1.02 10.05
C ILE A 44 9.05 -1.02 11.24
N ALA A 45 8.31 -2.11 11.49
CA ALA A 45 7.45 -2.24 12.65
C ALA A 45 8.21 -2.02 13.96
N GLY A 46 9.41 -2.61 14.09
CA GLY A 46 10.28 -2.42 15.24
C GLY A 46 10.76 -0.97 15.39
N TYR A 47 11.08 -0.29 14.29
CA TYR A 47 11.52 1.11 14.30
C TYR A 47 10.38 2.08 14.68
N ILE A 48 9.17 1.85 14.17
CA ILE A 48 7.98 2.60 14.57
C ILE A 48 7.70 2.38 16.06
N LEU A 49 7.76 1.13 16.53
CA LEU A 49 7.57 0.81 17.95
C LEU A 49 8.58 1.54 18.85
N ASP A 50 9.88 1.57 18.50
CA ASP A 50 10.92 2.29 19.28
C ASP A 50 10.61 3.79 19.43
N ASN A 51 9.98 4.40 18.43
CA ASN A 51 9.54 5.78 18.50
C ASN A 51 8.28 5.95 19.38
N LEU A 52 7.29 5.06 19.22
CA LEU A 52 6.03 5.13 19.94
C LEU A 52 6.20 4.95 21.46
N ILE A 53 7.06 4.02 21.91
CA ILE A 53 7.29 3.75 23.35
C ILE A 53 7.99 4.90 24.09
N ARG A 54 8.52 5.88 23.37
CA ARG A 54 9.19 7.07 23.93
C ARG A 54 8.23 8.24 24.12
N LEU A 55 7.00 8.13 23.63
CA LEU A 55 5.96 9.12 23.85
C LEU A 55 5.37 8.92 25.26
N ASP A 56 5.28 10.00 26.04
CA ASP A 56 4.77 9.93 27.42
C ASP A 56 3.29 9.54 27.47
N GLU A 57 2.55 9.76 26.39
CA GLU A 57 1.11 9.49 26.29
C GLU A 57 0.77 8.06 25.84
N THR A 58 1.76 7.19 25.61
CA THR A 58 1.51 5.82 25.15
C THR A 58 1.69 4.77 26.24
N SER A 59 1.04 3.64 26.06
CA SER A 59 1.23 2.45 26.90
C SER A 59 1.18 1.18 26.05
N ILE A 60 1.80 0.11 26.52
CA ILE A 60 1.87 -1.14 25.76
C ILE A 60 0.78 -2.09 26.25
N LYS A 61 -0.01 -2.63 25.32
CA LYS A 61 -0.89 -3.76 25.58
C LYS A 61 -0.27 -5.08 25.15
N GLU A 62 0.31 -5.12 23.95
CA GLU A 62 0.83 -6.36 23.36
C GLU A 62 1.94 -6.05 22.35
N ILE A 63 3.00 -6.85 22.38
CA ILE A 63 4.08 -6.86 21.39
C ILE A 63 4.36 -8.32 21.07
N ASP A 64 3.98 -8.73 19.87
CA ASP A 64 4.35 -10.00 19.27
C ASP A 64 5.14 -9.72 17.98
N LEU A 65 6.43 -10.04 18.04
CA LEU A 65 7.39 -9.95 16.94
C LEU A 65 8.07 -11.31 16.72
N VAL A 66 7.41 -12.41 17.09
CA VAL A 66 7.97 -13.74 16.99
C VAL A 66 7.64 -14.33 15.61
N ASP A 67 8.66 -14.84 14.93
CA ASP A 67 8.51 -15.46 13.61
C ASP A 67 8.03 -16.92 13.77
N TYR A 68 6.77 -17.10 14.15
CA TYR A 68 6.15 -18.43 14.29
C TYR A 68 5.85 -19.06 12.92
N MET A 69 5.52 -18.23 11.95
CA MET A 69 5.26 -18.57 10.55
C MET A 69 6.09 -17.63 9.68
N ASN A 70 6.29 -17.95 8.40
CA ASN A 70 6.92 -17.02 7.45
C ASN A 70 5.94 -15.86 7.17
N ILE A 71 5.75 -14.99 8.17
CA ILE A 71 4.91 -13.81 8.11
C ILE A 71 5.84 -12.63 8.05
N ASP A 72 5.70 -11.87 6.97
CA ASP A 72 6.56 -10.74 6.72
C ASP A 72 5.86 -9.43 7.12
N GLU A 73 4.53 -9.40 7.27
CA GLU A 73 3.73 -8.22 7.63
C GLU A 73 3.28 -8.17 9.09
N TYR A 74 3.44 -6.99 9.67
CA TYR A 74 3.07 -6.69 11.05
C TYR A 74 2.16 -5.46 11.09
N LEU A 75 1.12 -5.55 11.92
CA LEU A 75 0.30 -4.41 12.30
C LEU A 75 0.92 -3.76 13.54
N VAL A 76 1.30 -2.49 13.41
CA VAL A 76 1.53 -1.60 14.55
C VAL A 76 0.29 -0.71 14.68
N SER A 77 -0.49 -0.86 15.75
CA SER A 77 -1.67 -0.03 16.00
C SER A 77 -1.62 0.68 17.34
N VAL A 78 -2.26 1.85 17.40
CA VAL A 78 -2.44 2.65 18.61
C VAL A 78 -3.91 3.08 18.67
N ASP A 79 -4.56 2.77 19.78
CA ASP A 79 -5.95 3.19 20.01
C ASP A 79 -6.06 4.64 20.49
N ASP A 80 -7.29 5.12 20.62
CA ASP A 80 -7.63 6.48 21.06
C ASP A 80 -7.17 6.83 22.49
N ASN A 81 -6.75 5.82 23.27
CA ASN A 81 -6.18 5.98 24.60
C ASN A 81 -4.64 5.87 24.61
N GLY A 82 -4.00 5.84 23.43
CA GLY A 82 -2.55 5.71 23.30
C GLY A 82 -2.03 4.29 23.55
N VAL A 83 -2.89 3.27 23.50
CA VAL A 83 -2.50 1.90 23.79
C VAL A 83 -1.96 1.21 22.53
N ILE A 84 -0.68 0.85 22.57
CA ILE A 84 0.09 0.22 21.49
C ILE A 84 -0.18 -1.29 21.46
N THR A 85 -0.45 -1.81 20.26
CA THR A 85 -0.47 -3.23 19.91
C THR A 85 0.40 -3.46 18.68
N VAL A 86 1.38 -4.36 18.77
CA VAL A 86 2.20 -4.81 17.63
C VAL A 86 2.04 -6.31 17.48
N VAL A 87 1.53 -6.78 16.34
CA VAL A 87 1.25 -8.20 16.11
C VAL A 87 1.47 -8.58 14.64
N PRO A 88 1.86 -9.83 14.33
CA PRO A 88 1.86 -10.33 12.97
C PRO A 88 0.43 -10.43 12.40
N ILE A 89 0.28 -10.30 11.08
CA ILE A 89 -1.02 -10.45 10.41
C ILE A 89 -1.24 -11.92 10.06
N GLU A 90 -1.64 -12.72 11.06
CA GLU A 90 -1.95 -14.15 10.89
C GLU A 90 -3.36 -14.38 10.32
N ASP A 91 -4.30 -13.50 10.67
CA ASP A 91 -5.67 -13.50 10.20
C ASP A 91 -6.23 -12.07 10.14
N PHE A 92 -7.38 -11.88 9.48
CA PHE A 92 -7.97 -10.56 9.33
C PHE A 92 -8.56 -9.99 10.64
N GLY A 93 -8.80 -10.82 11.66
CA GLY A 93 -9.39 -10.38 12.93
C GLY A 93 -8.48 -9.42 13.71
N VAL A 94 -7.16 -9.46 13.46
CA VAL A 94 -6.23 -8.47 14.03
C VAL A 94 -6.48 -7.05 13.50
N LEU A 95 -7.11 -6.92 12.33
CA LEU A 95 -7.39 -5.64 11.66
C LEU A 95 -8.70 -4.99 12.14
N ASP A 96 -9.58 -5.74 12.81
CA ASP A 96 -10.96 -5.32 13.11
C ASP A 96 -11.06 -4.02 13.91
N LYS A 97 -10.14 -3.83 14.85
CA LYS A 97 -10.17 -2.71 15.80
C LYS A 97 -9.56 -1.43 15.26
N THR A 98 -8.84 -1.51 14.15
CA THR A 98 -8.18 -0.38 13.53
C THR A 98 -9.13 0.30 12.54
N ASP A 99 -9.19 1.62 12.55
CA ASP A 99 -10.09 2.40 11.70
C ASP A 99 -9.37 3.03 10.50
N ILE A 100 -8.10 3.39 10.68
CA ILE A 100 -7.25 4.03 9.68
C ILE A 100 -6.01 3.19 9.48
N PHE A 101 -5.70 2.85 8.23
CA PHE A 101 -4.55 2.04 7.85
C PHE A 101 -3.61 2.83 6.95
N TYR A 102 -2.34 2.82 7.32
CA TYR A 102 -1.23 3.09 6.42
C TYR A 102 -0.63 1.73 6.01
N ILE A 103 -0.50 1.45 4.72
CA ILE A 103 -0.05 0.13 4.24
C ILE A 103 1.16 0.31 3.33
N ASP A 104 2.28 -0.33 3.70
CA ASP A 104 3.51 -0.38 2.90
C ASP A 104 3.33 -1.32 1.71
N MET A 105 3.40 -0.77 0.50
CA MET A 105 3.27 -1.47 -0.77
C MET A 105 4.60 -2.06 -1.26
N ASP A 106 5.74 -1.71 -0.65
CA ASP A 106 7.05 -2.30 -0.98
C ASP A 106 7.32 -3.63 -0.28
N GLY A 107 6.46 -3.98 0.68
CA GLY A 107 6.53 -5.26 1.39
C GLY A 107 5.81 -6.38 0.64
N ASP A 108 5.71 -7.54 1.28
CA ASP A 108 5.03 -8.72 0.74
C ASP A 108 3.49 -8.68 0.96
N ILE A 109 2.93 -7.47 1.07
CA ILE A 109 1.53 -7.26 1.43
C ILE A 109 0.56 -7.90 0.43
N GLU A 110 -0.30 -8.79 0.92
CA GLU A 110 -1.32 -9.41 0.09
C GLU A 110 -2.51 -8.46 -0.20
N GLN A 111 -2.98 -8.43 -1.45
CA GLN A 111 -4.17 -7.65 -1.87
C GLN A 111 -5.43 -7.95 -1.05
N ASN A 112 -5.54 -9.16 -0.47
CA ASN A 112 -6.67 -9.54 0.36
C ASN A 112 -6.77 -8.71 1.67
N ILE A 113 -5.65 -8.20 2.19
CA ILE A 113 -5.60 -7.32 3.37
C ILE A 113 -6.17 -5.95 3.00
N ILE A 114 -5.78 -5.39 1.85
CA ILE A 114 -6.33 -4.13 1.33
C ILE A 114 -7.83 -4.28 1.08
N ASP A 115 -8.23 -5.38 0.43
CA ASP A 115 -9.63 -5.71 0.16
C ASP A 115 -10.44 -5.81 1.45
N TYR A 116 -9.89 -6.44 2.49
CA TYR A 116 -10.53 -6.54 3.80
C TYR A 116 -10.81 -5.15 4.37
N CYS A 117 -9.78 -4.31 4.48
CA CYS A 117 -9.89 -2.96 5.00
C CYS A 117 -10.92 -2.13 4.23
N VAL A 118 -10.90 -2.20 2.90
CA VAL A 118 -11.87 -1.50 2.04
C VAL A 118 -13.31 -2.01 2.24
N ASN A 119 -13.50 -3.33 2.29
CA ASN A 119 -14.83 -3.93 2.45
C ASN A 119 -15.45 -3.59 3.83
N GLU A 120 -14.61 -3.47 4.85
CA GLU A 120 -15.01 -3.05 6.21
C GLU A 120 -15.11 -1.52 6.37
N ASN A 121 -15.07 -0.77 5.27
CA ASN A 121 -15.15 0.70 5.23
C ASN A 121 -14.10 1.40 6.10
N LYS A 122 -12.91 0.82 6.21
CA LYS A 122 -11.76 1.43 6.87
C LYS A 122 -11.18 2.54 5.97
N GLU A 123 -10.53 3.51 6.59
CA GLU A 123 -9.75 4.52 5.87
C GLU A 123 -8.40 3.89 5.49
N VAL A 124 -8.06 3.86 4.19
CA VAL A 124 -6.87 3.17 3.69
C VAL A 124 -5.99 4.18 2.94
N ILE A 125 -4.75 4.29 3.39
CA ILE A 125 -3.68 5.08 2.80
C ILE A 125 -2.56 4.11 2.43
N LEU A 126 -2.15 4.12 1.17
CA LEU A 126 -1.04 3.32 0.65
C LEU A 126 0.21 4.18 0.54
N PHE A 127 1.36 3.61 0.86
CA PHE A 127 2.68 4.23 0.68
C PHE A 127 3.69 3.15 0.26
N GLY A 128 4.80 3.52 -0.37
CA GLY A 128 5.73 2.58 -1.01
C GLY A 128 6.15 3.10 -2.38
N GLN A 129 7.30 2.65 -2.88
CA GLN A 129 8.08 3.22 -3.96
C GLN A 129 7.30 3.65 -5.21
N GLU A 130 7.64 4.87 -5.63
CA GLU A 130 7.89 5.21 -7.03
C GLU A 130 8.90 4.22 -7.63
N ASP A 131 8.59 3.67 -8.81
CA ASP A 131 9.55 3.00 -9.68
C ASP A 131 10.80 3.89 -9.82
N ASP A 132 11.90 3.52 -9.16
CA ASP A 132 13.22 4.10 -9.39
C ASP A 132 13.78 3.56 -10.73
N CYS A 133 12.96 3.57 -11.79
CA CYS A 133 13.37 3.35 -13.15
C CYS A 133 13.89 4.68 -13.67
N ASP A 134 15.20 4.86 -13.60
CA ASP A 134 16.01 5.94 -14.18
C ASP A 134 15.88 6.11 -15.72
N GLY A 135 14.83 5.56 -16.33
CA GLY A 135 14.52 5.66 -17.75
C GLY A 135 15.52 4.93 -18.64
N ASN A 136 16.48 4.20 -18.07
CA ASN A 136 17.55 3.53 -18.80
C ASN A 136 17.41 2.00 -18.74
N CYS A 137 16.19 1.52 -18.95
CA CYS A 137 15.83 0.11 -19.03
C CYS A 137 16.36 -0.58 -20.29
N LYS A 138 17.68 -0.74 -20.40
CA LYS A 138 18.31 -1.66 -21.37
C LYS A 138 18.77 -2.97 -20.73
N ASN A 139 18.68 -3.13 -19.41
CA ASN A 139 19.25 -4.30 -18.74
C ASN A 139 18.71 -4.63 -17.34
N CYS A 140 17.47 -4.26 -17.02
CA CYS A 140 16.88 -4.68 -15.74
C CYS A 140 16.31 -6.10 -15.87
N ASN A 141 16.85 -7.02 -15.07
CA ASN A 141 16.36 -8.38 -14.89
C ASN A 141 15.20 -8.38 -13.86
N CYS A 142 14.15 -7.61 -14.14
CA CYS A 142 12.95 -7.61 -13.32
C CYS A 142 12.13 -8.86 -13.69
N HIS A 143 12.33 -9.91 -12.91
CA HIS A 143 11.69 -11.20 -13.11
C HIS A 143 10.24 -11.15 -12.59
N ASP A 144 9.32 -11.63 -13.44
CA ASP A 144 7.89 -11.89 -13.17
C ASP A 144 7.01 -10.67 -12.86
N GLU A 145 7.19 -9.60 -13.62
CA GLU A 145 6.48 -8.33 -13.39
C GLU A 145 5.33 -8.12 -14.37
N THR A 146 4.17 -7.77 -13.80
CA THR A 146 3.08 -7.13 -14.53
C THR A 146 3.37 -5.63 -14.58
N TYR A 147 3.76 -5.15 -15.74
CA TYR A 147 4.12 -3.78 -16.05
C TYR A 147 2.94 -3.06 -16.71
N LEU A 148 2.63 -1.83 -16.27
CA LEU A 148 1.66 -0.94 -16.91
C LEU A 148 2.27 0.45 -17.07
N ARG A 149 2.34 0.94 -18.30
CA ARG A 149 2.78 2.30 -18.65
C ARG A 149 1.66 3.06 -19.33
N THR A 150 1.38 4.29 -18.89
CA THR A 150 0.51 5.23 -19.60
C THR A 150 1.30 6.09 -20.59
N SER A 151 0.62 6.57 -21.62
CA SER A 151 1.14 7.52 -22.61
C SER A 151 0.35 8.80 -22.50
N GLU A 152 0.98 9.84 -22.00
CA GLU A 152 0.36 11.15 -21.76
C GLU A 152 0.75 12.17 -22.82
N ASP A 153 -0.12 13.15 -23.05
CA ASP A 153 0.18 14.33 -23.87
C ASP A 153 0.93 15.42 -23.06
N GLU A 154 1.23 16.56 -23.70
CA GLU A 154 1.91 17.69 -23.06
C GLU A 154 1.11 18.31 -21.90
N ASP A 155 -0.20 18.06 -21.85
CA ASP A 155 -1.12 18.55 -20.82
C ASP A 155 -1.32 17.51 -19.68
N GLY A 156 -0.66 16.35 -19.76
CA GLY A 156 -0.76 15.26 -18.77
C GLY A 156 -1.98 14.36 -18.94
N ASN A 157 -2.73 14.48 -20.03
CA ASN A 157 -3.89 13.62 -20.28
C ASN A 157 -3.42 12.29 -20.88
N THR A 158 -3.92 11.18 -20.33
CA THR A 158 -3.55 9.86 -20.86
C THR A 158 -4.28 9.57 -22.15
N HIS A 159 -3.56 9.23 -23.22
CA HIS A 159 -4.12 8.85 -24.53
C HIS A 159 -3.78 7.42 -24.93
N GLY A 160 -3.01 6.71 -24.11
CA GLY A 160 -2.69 5.32 -24.38
C GLY A 160 -2.08 4.63 -23.18
N PHE A 161 -1.92 3.32 -23.30
CA PHE A 161 -1.19 2.53 -22.32
C PHE A 161 -0.50 1.34 -22.98
N THR A 162 0.52 0.81 -22.32
CA THR A 162 1.12 -0.48 -22.61
C THR A 162 1.16 -1.30 -21.34
N ALA A 163 0.54 -2.47 -21.36
CA ALA A 163 0.63 -3.45 -20.30
C ALA A 163 1.43 -4.66 -20.77
N SER A 164 2.28 -5.21 -19.91
CA SER A 164 2.96 -6.47 -20.17
C SER A 164 3.03 -7.33 -18.93
N ARG A 165 2.88 -8.64 -19.09
CA ARG A 165 3.05 -9.62 -18.01
C ARG A 165 4.03 -10.68 -18.46
N SER A 166 4.94 -11.04 -17.58
CA SER A 166 5.84 -12.19 -17.71
C SER A 166 5.61 -13.13 -16.53
N ASP A 167 5.52 -14.44 -16.77
CA ASP A 167 5.32 -15.46 -15.72
C ASP A 167 6.40 -16.56 -15.78
N GLY A 168 7.65 -16.18 -16.07
CA GLY A 168 8.78 -17.08 -16.28
C GLY A 168 8.74 -17.92 -17.58
N ASP A 169 7.54 -18.33 -18.03
CA ASP A 169 7.33 -19.23 -19.17
C ASP A 169 6.69 -18.53 -20.39
N SER A 170 6.01 -17.40 -20.19
CA SER A 170 5.35 -16.65 -21.27
C SER A 170 5.44 -15.13 -21.06
N TYR A 171 5.50 -14.39 -22.17
CA TYR A 171 5.46 -12.93 -22.20
C TYR A 171 4.26 -12.48 -23.03
N MET A 172 3.42 -11.62 -22.45
CA MET A 172 2.25 -11.08 -23.11
C MET A 172 2.25 -9.56 -22.97
N SER A 173 2.04 -8.82 -24.05
CA SER A 173 2.02 -7.36 -24.04
C SER A 173 0.92 -6.80 -24.93
N TYR A 174 0.21 -5.79 -24.41
CA TYR A 174 -0.86 -5.08 -25.10
C TYR A 174 -0.57 -3.59 -25.05
N SER A 175 -0.54 -2.95 -26.21
CA SER A 175 -0.51 -1.50 -26.31
C SER A 175 -1.78 -1.00 -26.97
N TYR A 176 -2.36 0.06 -26.38
CA TYR A 176 -3.53 0.74 -26.91
C TYR A 176 -3.27 2.24 -26.94
N TYR A 177 -3.63 2.88 -28.05
CA TYR A 177 -3.49 4.32 -28.25
C TYR A 177 -4.77 4.86 -28.87
N SER A 178 -5.16 6.03 -28.40
CA SER A 178 -6.36 6.76 -28.77
C SER A 178 -6.01 8.22 -29.02
N SER A 179 -6.86 8.93 -29.77
CA SER A 179 -6.83 10.40 -29.83
C SER A 179 -7.75 11.04 -28.80
N ASP A 180 -8.64 10.23 -28.22
CA ASP A 180 -9.48 10.60 -27.09
C ASP A 180 -8.77 10.22 -25.79
N GLU A 181 -8.89 11.08 -24.78
CA GLU A 181 -8.38 10.85 -23.44
C GLU A 181 -8.98 9.58 -22.83
N LEU A 182 -8.13 8.81 -22.16
CA LEU A 182 -8.46 7.59 -21.45
C LEU A 182 -8.40 7.85 -19.95
N SER A 183 -9.53 7.65 -19.28
CA SER A 183 -9.53 7.66 -17.83
C SER A 183 -8.85 6.41 -17.27
N HIS A 184 -8.37 6.50 -16.03
CA HIS A 184 -7.89 5.34 -15.27
C HIS A 184 -8.94 4.20 -15.22
N GLU A 185 -10.24 4.54 -15.15
CA GLU A 185 -11.33 3.56 -15.15
C GLU A 185 -11.44 2.80 -16.49
N ASP A 186 -11.22 3.50 -17.61
CA ASP A 186 -11.25 2.89 -18.94
C ASP A 186 -10.06 1.96 -19.14
N ILE A 187 -8.86 2.39 -18.72
CA ILE A 187 -7.65 1.57 -18.77
C ILE A 187 -7.85 0.29 -17.96
N GLN A 188 -8.34 0.38 -16.72
CA GLN A 188 -8.61 -0.80 -15.88
C GLN A 188 -9.64 -1.76 -16.51
N LYS A 189 -10.72 -1.24 -17.10
CA LYS A 189 -11.71 -2.09 -17.81
C LYS A 189 -11.07 -2.83 -18.98
N MET A 190 -10.18 -2.18 -19.71
CA MET A 190 -9.47 -2.78 -20.85
C MET A 190 -8.48 -3.84 -20.39
N LEU A 191 -7.68 -3.56 -19.36
CA LEU A 191 -6.74 -4.52 -18.77
C LEU A 191 -7.44 -5.79 -18.27
N LYS A 192 -8.54 -5.61 -17.55
CA LYS A 192 -9.38 -6.73 -17.09
C LYS A 192 -9.92 -7.58 -18.24
N ALA A 193 -10.28 -6.95 -19.37
CA ALA A 193 -10.70 -7.68 -20.57
C ALA A 193 -9.56 -8.46 -21.22
N PHE A 194 -8.31 -8.02 -21.05
CA PHE A 194 -7.10 -8.68 -21.53
C PHE A 194 -6.52 -9.72 -20.55
N GLY A 195 -7.15 -9.90 -19.38
CA GLY A 195 -6.74 -10.89 -18.38
C GLY A 195 -5.53 -10.45 -17.55
N PHE A 196 -5.36 -9.12 -17.42
CA PHE A 196 -4.51 -8.46 -16.44
C PHE A 196 -5.30 -8.18 -15.16
#